data_AF-A0A259SJF9-F1
#
_entry.id   AF-A0A259SJF9-F1
#
_cell.length_a   1.000
_cell.length_b   1.000
_cell.length_c   1.000
_cell.angle_alpha   90.00
_cell.angle_beta   90.00
_cell.angle_gamma   90.00
#
_symmetry.space_group_name_H-M   'P 1'
#
loop_
_entity.id
_entity.type
_entity.pdbx_description
1 polymer ?
#
loop_
_entity_poly.entity_id
_entity_poly.type
_entity_poly.pdbx_seq_one_letter_code
_entity_poly.pdbx_strand_id
1 'polypeptide(L)'
;MRGMNTFDESDIRRDVVGRFAPKSASAPEVSLGSKSTDAFMSARRAALEAHGYLPARSLAKADPSGDISPERWWAAAGLTASNGDGYTVMGRGEGKLRRYEGSEVTLRMPSVASIEAFARQTGTTFDMPVEAATPRGPVTGHVRVTRHEDGRWSVSAVGMPQAEGAYAAEAVNAVLETRRPSLALHDIKDVLQRRRERIAAAGVRLRRVDASSWITGIGYNEADEQLVVEMNGRTYGYHVSREAYQETLEAPSVGRAYNAFVKGQPRYEVAQCERCTRYYNASNTHRCASQHDTARPLTHA
;
A
#
# COMPACT_ATOMS: atom_id res chain seq x y z
N MET A 1 -7.94 49.48 31.12
CA MET A 1 -9.32 49.87 30.72
C MET A 1 -9.89 48.72 29.89
N ARG A 2 -10.90 48.01 30.40
CA ARG A 2 -11.58 46.91 29.67
C ARG A 2 -12.64 47.53 28.76
N GLY A 3 -12.60 47.23 27.46
CA GLY A 3 -13.62 47.66 26.50
C GLY A 3 -14.96 47.00 26.81
N MET A 4 -15.99 47.82 27.04
CA MET A 4 -17.39 47.39 27.05
C MET A 4 -17.80 47.13 25.60
N ASN A 5 -18.04 45.87 25.24
CA ASN A 5 -18.76 45.53 24.02
C ASN A 5 -20.21 45.99 24.20
N THR A 6 -20.58 47.09 23.55
CA THR A 6 -21.97 47.48 23.36
C THR A 6 -22.65 46.44 22.48
N PHE A 7 -23.55 45.68 23.09
CA PHE A 7 -24.46 44.77 22.41
C PHE A 7 -25.44 45.61 21.58
N ASP A 8 -25.44 45.40 20.26
CA ASP A 8 -26.38 46.03 19.34
C ASP A 8 -27.59 45.11 19.15
N GLU A 9 -28.75 45.53 19.64
CA GLU A 9 -29.99 44.75 19.62
C GLU A 9 -30.64 44.71 18.22
N SER A 10 -30.18 45.55 17.28
CA SER A 10 -30.74 45.65 15.93
C SER A 10 -30.45 44.45 15.03
N ASP A 11 -29.45 43.63 15.36
CA ASP A 11 -29.10 42.40 14.63
C ASP A 11 -30.02 41.20 14.97
N ILE A 12 -30.92 41.35 15.95
CA ILE A 12 -31.81 40.28 16.37
C ILE A 12 -33.14 40.38 15.62
N ARG A 13 -33.37 39.44 14.69
CA ARG A 13 -34.70 39.24 14.09
C ARG A 13 -35.64 38.61 15.12
N ARG A 14 -36.67 39.36 15.52
CA ARG A 14 -37.77 38.88 16.37
C ARG A 14 -39.05 38.69 15.55
N ASP A 15 -39.90 37.76 15.97
CA ASP A 15 -41.24 37.59 15.41
C ASP A 15 -42.21 38.65 15.94
N VAL A 16 -43.45 38.65 15.42
CA VAL A 16 -44.50 39.64 15.74
C VAL A 16 -44.93 39.60 17.22
N VAL A 17 -44.49 38.59 17.98
CA VAL A 17 -44.81 38.38 19.40
C VAL A 17 -43.55 38.57 20.28
N GLY A 18 -42.45 39.08 19.72
CA GLY A 18 -41.22 39.43 20.43
C GLY A 18 -40.28 38.26 20.73
N ARG A 19 -40.57 37.05 20.24
CA ARG A 19 -39.67 35.89 20.34
C ARG A 19 -38.61 35.94 19.25
N PHE A 20 -37.47 35.29 19.46
CA PHE A 20 -36.45 35.15 18.42
C PHE A 20 -37.06 34.47 17.19
N ALA A 21 -37.01 35.12 16.04
CA ALA A 21 -37.52 34.56 14.80
C ALA A 21 -36.70 33.32 14.43
N PRO A 22 -37.33 32.21 14.02
CA PRO A 22 -36.59 31.05 13.55
C PRO A 22 -35.74 31.46 12.35
N LYS A 23 -34.43 31.20 12.42
CA LYS A 23 -33.51 31.45 11.30
C LYS A 23 -33.93 30.57 10.14
N SER A 24 -34.50 31.15 9.09
CA SER A 24 -34.80 30.44 7.85
C SER A 24 -33.46 30.00 7.26
N ALA A 25 -33.09 28.74 7.46
CA ALA A 25 -31.94 28.17 6.78
C ALA A 25 -32.27 28.17 5.28
N SER A 26 -31.52 28.94 4.49
CA SER A 26 -31.52 28.80 3.04
C SER A 26 -31.25 27.34 2.70
N ALA A 27 -31.98 26.79 1.72
CA ALA A 27 -31.69 25.46 1.21
C ALA A 27 -30.18 25.36 0.87
N PRO A 28 -29.51 24.25 1.19
CA PRO A 28 -28.08 24.10 0.93
C PRO A 28 -27.81 24.31 -0.57
N GLU A 29 -26.96 25.29 -0.88
CA GLU A 29 -26.58 25.69 -2.24
C GLU A 29 -25.68 24.64 -2.95
N VAL A 30 -25.36 23.55 -2.26
CA VAL A 30 -24.55 22.45 -2.79
C VAL A 30 -25.47 21.48 -3.54
N SER A 31 -25.63 21.71 -4.83
CA SER A 31 -26.15 20.68 -5.74
C SER A 31 -25.04 19.65 -5.98
N LEU A 32 -25.15 18.47 -5.36
CA LEU A 32 -24.32 17.32 -5.73
C LEU A 32 -24.65 16.97 -7.18
N GLY A 33 -23.73 17.22 -8.11
CA GLY A 33 -23.95 16.95 -9.53
C GLY A 33 -24.25 15.47 -9.77
N SER A 34 -25.51 15.13 -10.05
CA SER A 34 -26.02 13.77 -10.26
C SER A 34 -25.21 12.95 -11.26
N LYS A 35 -24.65 13.61 -12.29
CA LYS A 35 -23.81 12.97 -13.33
C LYS A 35 -22.56 12.27 -12.78
N SER A 36 -21.95 12.81 -11.71
CA SER A 36 -20.77 12.20 -11.08
C SER A 36 -21.14 10.97 -10.26
N THR A 37 -22.30 11.01 -9.59
CA THR A 37 -22.80 9.91 -8.76
C THR A 37 -23.29 8.74 -9.61
N ASP A 38 -23.99 9.02 -10.71
CA ASP A 38 -24.52 7.97 -11.60
C ASP A 38 -23.40 7.21 -12.33
N ALA A 39 -22.40 7.93 -12.83
CA ALA A 39 -21.22 7.31 -13.43
C ALA A 39 -20.43 6.47 -12.41
N PHE A 40 -20.34 6.95 -11.16
CA PHE A 40 -19.71 6.21 -10.07
C PHE A 40 -20.47 4.92 -9.75
N MET A 41 -21.79 4.99 -9.58
CA MET A 41 -22.62 3.83 -9.26
C MET A 41 -22.71 2.84 -10.42
N SER A 42 -22.74 3.32 -11.67
CA SER A 42 -22.69 2.49 -12.88
C SER A 42 -21.37 1.73 -12.98
N ALA A 43 -20.23 2.40 -12.77
CA ALA A 43 -18.92 1.75 -12.75
C ALA A 43 -18.81 0.70 -11.62
N ARG A 44 -19.41 0.97 -10.45
CA ARG A 44 -19.47 -0.02 -9.36
C ARG A 44 -20.32 -1.24 -9.74
N ARG A 45 -21.47 -1.05 -10.37
CA ARG A 45 -22.32 -2.16 -10.84
C ARG A 45 -21.59 -3.04 -11.85
N ALA A 46 -20.94 -2.43 -12.84
CA ALA A 46 -20.16 -3.16 -13.84
C ALA A 46 -19.00 -3.96 -13.20
N ALA A 47 -18.32 -3.40 -12.19
CA ALA A 47 -17.26 -4.11 -11.48
C ALA A 47 -17.81 -5.32 -10.68
N LEU A 48 -18.97 -5.17 -10.04
CA LEU A 48 -19.65 -6.27 -9.35
C LEU A 48 -20.05 -7.39 -10.31
N GLU A 49 -20.58 -7.04 -11.48
CA GLU A 49 -20.94 -8.00 -12.53
C GLU A 49 -19.70 -8.71 -13.10
N ALA A 50 -18.60 -7.99 -13.31
CA ALA A 50 -17.38 -8.55 -13.91
C ALA A 50 -16.57 -9.44 -12.95
N HIS A 51 -16.56 -9.11 -11.65
CA HIS A 51 -15.66 -9.74 -10.69
C HIS A 51 -16.38 -10.51 -9.58
N GLY A 52 -17.70 -10.36 -9.44
CA GLY A 52 -18.45 -10.89 -8.29
C GLY A 52 -18.22 -10.10 -7.00
N TYR A 53 -17.41 -9.04 -7.04
CA TYR A 53 -17.09 -8.18 -5.90
C TYR A 53 -16.84 -6.73 -6.35
N LEU A 54 -16.90 -5.79 -5.40
CA LEU A 54 -16.55 -4.40 -5.63
C LEU A 54 -15.07 -4.18 -5.27
N PRO A 55 -14.18 -3.84 -6.21
CA PRO A 55 -12.79 -3.55 -5.90
C PRO A 55 -12.66 -2.23 -5.12
N ALA A 56 -11.63 -2.15 -4.27
CA ALA A 56 -11.28 -0.88 -3.63
C ALA A 56 -10.85 0.14 -4.70
N ARG A 57 -11.12 1.41 -4.44
CA ARG A 57 -10.74 2.53 -5.31
C ARG A 57 -9.94 3.55 -4.53
N SER A 58 -9.18 4.34 -5.26
CA SER A 58 -8.49 5.50 -4.72
C SER A 58 -9.12 6.79 -5.23
N LEU A 59 -8.94 7.85 -4.45
CA LEU A 59 -9.26 9.23 -4.81
C LEU A 59 -7.95 10.01 -4.91
N ALA A 60 -7.79 10.78 -6.00
CA ALA A 60 -6.68 11.70 -6.20
C ALA A 60 -6.84 12.99 -5.37
N LYS A 61 -7.29 12.85 -4.13
CA LYS A 61 -7.48 13.91 -3.15
C LYS A 61 -7.16 13.32 -1.79
N ALA A 62 -6.36 14.03 -1.02
CA ALA A 62 -6.02 13.71 0.35
C ALA A 62 -5.71 15.00 1.08
N ASP A 63 -6.14 15.10 2.32
CA ASP A 63 -5.74 16.17 3.23
C ASP A 63 -5.41 15.56 4.60
N PRO A 64 -4.27 14.84 4.68
CA PRO A 64 -3.89 14.13 5.91
C PRO A 64 -3.53 15.11 7.05
N SER A 65 -3.38 16.39 6.75
CA SER A 65 -3.05 17.45 7.72
C SER A 65 -4.26 18.23 8.21
N GLY A 66 -5.29 18.40 7.37
CA GLY A 66 -6.46 19.24 7.67
C GLY A 66 -7.45 18.66 8.67
N ASP A 67 -8.32 19.51 9.18
CA ASP A 67 -9.29 19.15 10.23
C ASP A 67 -10.52 18.46 9.64
N ILE A 68 -10.50 17.12 9.62
CA ILE A 68 -11.67 16.29 9.34
C ILE A 68 -12.08 15.55 10.61
N SER A 69 -13.39 15.48 10.87
CA SER A 69 -13.87 14.67 11.99
C SER A 69 -13.59 13.19 11.72
N PRO A 70 -13.21 12.39 12.74
CA PRO A 70 -12.96 10.96 12.55
C PRO A 70 -14.14 10.22 11.91
N GLU A 71 -15.38 10.60 12.23
CA GLU A 71 -16.59 10.01 11.67
C GLU A 71 -16.68 10.25 10.16
N ARG A 72 -16.40 11.49 9.72
CA ARG A 72 -16.40 11.84 8.30
C ARG A 72 -15.30 11.13 7.53
N TRP A 73 -14.12 11.01 8.15
CA TRP A 73 -12.99 10.28 7.58
C TRP A 73 -13.32 8.80 7.36
N TRP A 74 -13.85 8.14 8.39
CA TRP A 74 -14.25 6.73 8.30
C TRP A 74 -15.39 6.51 7.30
N ALA A 75 -16.35 7.45 7.22
CA ALA A 75 -17.42 7.37 6.23
C ALA A 75 -16.88 7.48 4.80
N ALA A 76 -15.96 8.43 4.54
CA ALA A 76 -15.31 8.57 3.24
C ALA A 76 -14.48 7.32 2.87
N ALA A 77 -13.73 6.78 3.82
CA ALA A 77 -12.97 5.53 3.65
C ALA A 77 -13.86 4.33 3.29
N GLY A 78 -15.05 4.22 3.90
CA GLY A 78 -16.00 3.16 3.61
C GLY A 78 -16.53 3.19 2.17
N LEU A 79 -16.65 4.37 1.56
CA LEU A 79 -17.11 4.52 0.17
C LEU A 79 -16.09 3.97 -0.84
N THR A 80 -14.82 3.99 -0.49
CA THR A 80 -13.71 3.56 -1.38
C THR A 80 -13.21 2.16 -1.10
N ALA A 81 -13.75 1.49 -0.07
CA ALA A 81 -13.38 0.13 0.31
C ALA A 81 -13.79 -0.91 -0.75
N SER A 82 -13.06 -2.03 -0.75
CA SER A 82 -13.51 -3.24 -1.40
C SER A 82 -14.73 -3.80 -0.65
N ASN A 83 -15.57 -4.55 -1.37
CA ASN A 83 -16.67 -5.29 -0.78
C ASN A 83 -16.81 -6.63 -1.49
N GLY A 84 -16.69 -7.72 -0.74
CA GLY A 84 -16.79 -9.08 -1.26
C GLY A 84 -15.52 -9.62 -1.90
N ASP A 85 -14.34 -9.03 -1.65
CA ASP A 85 -13.05 -9.55 -2.15
C ASP A 85 -12.42 -10.61 -1.21
N GLY A 86 -13.13 -10.99 -0.15
CA GLY A 86 -12.72 -11.99 0.83
C GLY A 86 -11.74 -11.49 1.89
N TYR A 87 -11.38 -10.20 1.87
CA TYR A 87 -10.57 -9.58 2.92
C TYR A 87 -11.44 -8.76 3.87
N THR A 88 -11.12 -8.83 5.16
CA THR A 88 -11.79 -7.97 6.13
C THR A 88 -11.28 -6.54 5.95
N VAL A 89 -12.19 -5.57 5.95
CA VAL A 89 -11.85 -4.14 5.88
C VAL A 89 -11.98 -3.54 7.28
N MET A 90 -10.95 -2.82 7.72
CA MET A 90 -10.98 -2.08 8.98
C MET A 90 -12.00 -0.94 8.87
N GLY A 91 -13.01 -0.98 9.72
CA GLY A 91 -14.18 -0.10 9.66
C GLY A 91 -14.21 0.98 10.75
N ARG A 92 -15.29 1.76 10.73
CA ARG A 92 -15.57 2.78 11.74
C ARG A 92 -15.61 2.15 13.14
N GLY A 93 -14.91 2.77 14.10
CA GLY A 93 -14.88 2.31 15.50
C GLY A 93 -13.71 1.37 15.82
N GLU A 94 -13.03 0.84 14.80
CA GLU A 94 -11.92 -0.09 14.97
C GLU A 94 -10.60 0.60 15.35
N GLY A 95 -10.56 1.94 15.37
CA GLY A 95 -9.34 2.63 15.75
C GLY A 95 -9.38 4.14 15.85
N LYS A 96 -8.49 4.67 16.68
CA LYS A 96 -8.18 6.10 16.76
C LYS A 96 -7.34 6.49 15.55
N LEU A 97 -7.70 7.56 14.86
CA LEU A 97 -6.90 8.10 13.76
C LEU A 97 -5.65 8.80 14.29
N ARG A 98 -4.55 8.64 13.54
CA ARG A 98 -3.27 9.31 13.81
C ARG A 98 -2.71 9.89 12.51
N ARG A 99 -1.97 10.98 12.70
CA ARG A 99 -1.17 11.63 11.65
C ARG A 99 0.30 11.30 11.91
N TYR A 100 1.01 10.98 10.86
CA TYR A 100 2.44 10.69 10.83
C TYR A 100 3.06 11.59 9.76
N GLU A 101 4.07 12.35 10.15
CA GLU A 101 4.71 13.36 9.29
C GLU A 101 6.18 13.00 9.08
N GLY A 102 6.63 13.13 7.83
CA GLY A 102 8.02 13.05 7.44
C GLY A 102 8.40 14.18 6.49
N SER A 103 9.64 14.15 6.00
CA SER A 103 10.16 15.16 5.07
C SER A 103 9.40 15.19 3.73
N GLU A 104 9.02 14.02 3.22
CA GLU A 104 8.42 13.88 1.88
C GLU A 104 6.96 13.40 1.88
N VAL A 105 6.55 12.71 2.95
CA VAL A 105 5.24 12.07 3.03
C VAL A 105 4.54 12.45 4.32
N THR A 106 3.28 12.85 4.21
CA THR A 106 2.37 12.95 5.36
C THR A 106 1.30 11.89 5.22
N LEU A 107 1.11 11.10 6.27
CA LEU A 107 0.20 9.96 6.31
C LEU A 107 -0.83 10.13 7.43
N ARG A 108 -2.10 9.93 7.12
CA ARG A 108 -3.17 9.72 8.11
C ARG A 108 -3.72 8.32 7.95
N MET A 109 -3.76 7.58 9.06
CA MET A 109 -4.27 6.22 9.12
C MET A 109 -4.71 5.87 10.55
N PRO A 110 -5.37 4.72 10.77
CA PRO A 110 -5.60 4.21 12.12
C PRO A 110 -4.29 4.08 12.91
N SER A 111 -4.34 4.24 14.22
CA SER A 111 -3.15 4.18 15.06
C SER A 111 -2.52 2.78 15.02
N VAL A 112 -1.19 2.68 15.13
CA VAL A 112 -0.50 1.37 15.15
C VAL A 112 -1.10 0.44 16.20
N ALA A 113 -1.43 0.95 17.39
CA ALA A 113 -2.07 0.17 18.44
C ALA A 113 -3.45 -0.37 18.03
N SER A 114 -4.23 0.41 17.27
CA SER A 114 -5.53 -0.03 16.73
C SER A 114 -5.35 -1.09 15.65
N ILE A 115 -4.37 -0.92 14.77
CA ILE A 115 -4.04 -1.88 13.70
C ILE A 115 -3.60 -3.22 14.33
N GLU A 116 -2.76 -3.18 15.36
CA GLU A 116 -2.35 -4.38 16.10
C GLU A 116 -3.51 -5.06 16.82
N ALA A 117 -4.41 -4.29 17.43
CA ALA A 117 -5.60 -4.83 18.09
C ALA A 117 -6.52 -5.51 17.09
N PHE A 118 -6.75 -4.87 15.94
CA PHE A 118 -7.57 -5.41 14.85
C PHE A 118 -6.96 -6.70 14.29
N ALA A 119 -5.65 -6.71 14.02
CA ALA A 119 -4.93 -7.90 13.57
C ALA A 119 -5.08 -9.12 14.51
N ARG A 120 -5.15 -8.87 15.84
CA ARG A 120 -5.38 -9.95 16.82
C ARG A 120 -6.81 -10.51 16.76
N GLN A 121 -7.78 -9.74 16.27
CA GLN A 121 -9.20 -10.10 16.25
C GLN A 121 -9.64 -10.75 14.93
N THR A 122 -9.26 -10.17 13.79
CA THR A 122 -9.78 -10.55 12.47
C THR A 122 -8.88 -11.51 11.71
N GLY A 123 -7.66 -11.73 12.19
CA GLY A 123 -6.64 -12.56 11.56
C GLY A 123 -5.47 -11.74 11.02
N THR A 124 -4.56 -12.43 10.33
CA THR A 124 -3.26 -11.89 9.91
C THR A 124 -3.35 -10.89 8.77
N THR A 125 -4.29 -11.05 7.83
CA THR A 125 -4.43 -10.18 6.64
C THR A 125 -5.76 -9.43 6.57
N PHE A 126 -5.72 -8.11 6.37
CA PHE A 126 -6.89 -7.24 6.22
C PHE A 126 -6.56 -5.96 5.44
N ASP A 127 -7.59 -5.27 4.98
CA ASP A 127 -7.47 -3.97 4.30
C ASP A 127 -7.76 -2.84 5.28
N MET A 128 -6.97 -1.77 5.21
CA MET A 128 -7.17 -0.59 6.05
C MET A 128 -7.08 0.72 5.25
N PRO A 129 -7.88 1.73 5.61
CA PRO A 129 -7.86 3.00 4.91
C PRO A 129 -6.65 3.86 5.28
N VAL A 130 -6.18 4.63 4.30
CA VAL A 130 -5.10 5.60 4.44
C VAL A 130 -5.35 6.84 3.60
N GLU A 131 -4.87 7.98 4.08
CA GLU A 131 -4.69 9.20 3.30
C GLU A 131 -3.21 9.56 3.31
N ALA A 132 -2.62 9.74 2.14
CA ALA A 132 -1.22 10.11 2.01
C ALA A 132 -1.05 11.32 1.10
N ALA A 133 -0.35 12.33 1.57
CA ALA A 133 0.23 13.36 0.72
C ALA A 133 1.65 12.91 0.37
N THR A 134 1.90 12.62 -0.91
CA THR A 134 3.18 12.09 -1.40
C THR A 134 3.80 13.05 -2.42
N PRO A 135 5.11 12.94 -2.73
CA PRO A 135 5.72 13.75 -3.79
C PRO A 135 5.13 13.52 -5.18
N ARG A 136 4.41 12.41 -5.38
CA ARG A 136 3.75 12.06 -6.65
C ARG A 136 2.31 12.54 -6.75
N GLY A 137 1.74 13.01 -5.64
CA GLY A 137 0.37 13.46 -5.56
C GLY A 137 -0.32 12.97 -4.28
N PRO A 138 -1.44 13.61 -3.91
CA PRO A 138 -2.26 13.16 -2.80
C PRO A 138 -3.09 11.94 -3.20
N VAL A 139 -3.17 10.95 -2.31
CA VAL A 139 -3.97 9.74 -2.51
C VAL A 139 -4.74 9.36 -1.24
N THR A 140 -6.03 9.09 -1.40
CA THR A 140 -6.86 8.45 -0.38
C THR A 140 -7.29 7.09 -0.90
N GLY A 141 -7.17 6.03 -0.11
CA GLY A 141 -7.55 4.69 -0.52
C GLY A 141 -7.29 3.66 0.56
N HIS A 142 -7.10 2.40 0.16
CA HIS A 142 -6.85 1.29 1.07
C HIS A 142 -5.49 0.65 0.83
N VAL A 143 -4.89 0.14 1.89
CA VAL A 143 -3.71 -0.72 1.85
C VAL A 143 -4.05 -2.06 2.47
N ARG A 144 -3.58 -3.14 1.85
CA ARG A 144 -3.64 -4.47 2.40
C ARG A 144 -2.45 -4.67 3.31
N VAL A 145 -2.70 -5.09 4.53
CA VAL A 145 -1.68 -5.36 5.53
C VAL A 145 -1.73 -6.81 5.96
N THR A 146 -0.56 -7.40 6.16
CA THR A 146 -0.43 -8.73 6.76
C THR A 146 0.58 -8.70 7.89
N ARG A 147 0.18 -9.17 9.06
CA ARG A 147 1.07 -9.42 10.18
C ARG A 147 1.62 -10.83 10.10
N HIS A 148 2.94 -10.95 10.05
CA HIS A 148 3.64 -12.24 10.07
C HIS A 148 3.88 -12.71 11.50
N GLU A 149 4.11 -14.02 11.68
CA GLU A 149 4.41 -14.63 12.97
C GLU A 149 5.67 -14.07 13.65
N ASP A 150 6.65 -13.63 12.84
CA ASP A 150 7.87 -13.00 13.33
C ASP A 150 7.71 -11.51 13.71
N GLY A 151 6.47 -11.02 13.72
CA GLY A 151 6.13 -9.63 14.07
C GLY A 151 6.36 -8.62 12.96
N ARG A 152 6.82 -9.03 11.77
CA ARG A 152 6.96 -8.14 10.61
C ARG A 152 5.62 -7.89 9.92
N TRP A 153 5.59 -6.85 9.09
CA TRP A 153 4.41 -6.46 8.32
C TRP A 153 4.69 -6.51 6.81
N SER A 154 3.78 -7.13 6.06
CA SER A 154 3.64 -6.87 4.62
C SER A 154 2.62 -5.76 4.41
N VAL A 155 2.92 -4.83 3.52
CA VAL A 155 1.96 -3.82 3.10
C VAL A 155 1.97 -3.71 1.57
N SER A 156 0.79 -3.63 0.96
CA SER A 156 0.60 -3.31 -0.45
C SER A 156 -0.59 -2.37 -0.65
N ALA A 157 -0.54 -1.53 -1.68
CA ALA A 157 -1.65 -0.64 -2.01
C ALA A 157 -2.73 -1.38 -2.80
N VAL A 158 -4.00 -1.07 -2.51
CA VAL A 158 -5.17 -1.68 -3.17
C VAL A 158 -5.94 -0.60 -3.93
N GLY A 159 -6.07 -0.76 -5.25
CA GLY A 159 -6.83 0.17 -6.08
C GLY A 159 -6.23 1.58 -6.23
N MET A 160 -4.95 1.76 -5.87
CA MET A 160 -4.20 3.01 -6.04
C MET A 160 -3.35 2.98 -7.32
N PRO A 161 -3.08 4.13 -7.95
CA PRO A 161 -2.07 4.21 -8.99
C PRO A 161 -0.69 3.81 -8.44
N GLN A 162 0.14 3.19 -9.30
CA GLN A 162 1.36 2.52 -8.87
C GLN A 162 2.37 3.46 -8.18
N ALA A 163 2.48 4.71 -8.64
CA ALA A 163 3.46 5.65 -8.12
C ALA A 163 3.10 6.11 -6.69
N GLU A 164 1.88 6.54 -6.48
CA GLU A 164 1.34 7.03 -5.21
C GLU A 164 1.14 5.87 -4.21
N GLY A 165 0.61 4.75 -4.70
CA GLY A 165 0.41 3.53 -3.91
C GLY A 165 1.72 2.96 -3.38
N ALA A 166 2.82 3.06 -4.13
CA ALA A 166 4.14 2.66 -3.66
C ALA A 166 4.60 3.47 -2.44
N TYR A 167 4.45 4.81 -2.49
CA TYR A 167 4.78 5.68 -1.37
C TYR A 167 3.88 5.41 -0.17
N ALA A 168 2.56 5.32 -0.37
CA ALA A 168 1.62 5.06 0.69
C ALA A 168 1.89 3.70 1.39
N ALA A 169 2.09 2.63 0.61
CA ALA A 169 2.35 1.30 1.17
C ALA A 169 3.68 1.25 1.94
N GLU A 170 4.75 1.86 1.42
CA GLU A 170 6.05 1.85 2.10
C GLU A 170 6.07 2.78 3.33
N ALA A 171 5.40 3.94 3.28
CA ALA A 171 5.24 4.81 4.44
C ALA A 171 4.47 4.10 5.58
N VAL A 172 3.39 3.40 5.24
CA VAL A 172 2.65 2.57 6.21
C VAL A 172 3.55 1.46 6.77
N ASN A 173 4.29 0.75 5.90
CA ASN A 173 5.21 -0.31 6.34
C ASN A 173 6.24 0.23 7.34
N ALA A 174 6.85 1.38 7.03
CA ALA A 174 7.79 2.05 7.91
C ALA A 174 7.18 2.41 9.28
N VAL A 175 5.96 2.93 9.29
CA VAL A 175 5.27 3.29 10.54
C VAL A 175 4.94 2.05 11.39
N LEU A 176 4.59 0.94 10.75
CA LEU A 176 4.27 -0.32 11.44
C LEU A 176 5.51 -1.06 11.96
N GLU A 177 6.67 -0.90 11.33
CA GLU A 177 7.91 -1.59 11.73
C GLU A 177 8.74 -0.83 12.77
N THR A 178 8.52 0.47 12.96
CA THR A 178 9.28 1.25 13.93
C THR A 178 8.79 1.08 15.36
N ARG A 179 9.72 1.15 16.32
CA ARG A 179 9.38 1.25 17.75
C ARG A 179 8.82 2.61 18.13
N ARG A 180 9.05 3.66 17.32
CA ARG A 180 8.57 5.03 17.55
C ARG A 180 7.74 5.52 16.37
N PRO A 181 6.47 5.08 16.23
CA PRO A 181 5.62 5.38 15.07
C PRO A 181 5.52 6.85 14.72
N SER A 182 5.49 7.74 15.71
CA SER A 182 5.39 9.19 15.48
C SER A 182 6.61 9.82 14.80
N LEU A 183 7.77 9.15 14.85
CA LEU A 183 9.01 9.62 14.22
C LEU A 183 9.38 8.80 12.97
N ALA A 184 8.58 7.79 12.62
CA ALA A 184 8.91 6.82 11.57
C ALA A 184 9.29 7.47 10.24
N LEU A 185 8.54 8.48 9.84
CA LEU A 185 8.70 9.15 8.55
C LEU A 185 9.71 10.29 8.60
N HIS A 186 10.05 10.79 9.79
CA HIS A 186 11.11 11.78 9.96
C HIS A 186 12.50 11.16 9.76
N ASP A 187 12.68 9.92 10.22
CA ASP A 187 13.96 9.22 10.12
C ASP A 187 14.22 8.66 8.70
N ILE A 188 13.20 8.66 7.85
CA ILE A 188 13.30 8.16 6.47
C ILE A 188 13.54 9.34 5.53
N LYS A 189 14.77 9.42 5.02
CA LYS A 189 15.15 10.45 4.04
C LYS A 189 14.52 10.22 2.67
N ASP A 190 14.40 8.97 2.24
CA ASP A 190 13.82 8.58 0.95
C ASP A 190 13.04 7.26 1.09
N VAL A 191 11.72 7.36 0.94
CA VAL A 191 10.79 6.22 1.05
C VAL A 191 10.98 5.23 -0.11
N LEU A 192 11.27 5.71 -1.32
CA LEU A 192 11.47 4.83 -2.46
C LEU A 192 12.80 4.08 -2.39
N GLN A 193 13.85 4.72 -1.89
CA GLN A 193 15.13 4.06 -1.67
C GLN A 193 14.97 2.90 -0.69
N ARG A 194 14.29 3.11 0.44
CA ARG A 194 13.95 2.03 1.40
C ARG A 194 13.15 0.90 0.72
N ARG A 195 12.20 1.26 -0.15
CA ARG A 195 11.45 0.26 -0.92
C ARG A 195 12.36 -0.55 -1.85
N ARG A 196 13.30 0.08 -2.55
CA ARG A 196 14.26 -0.60 -3.43
C ARG A 196 15.15 -1.55 -2.64
N GLU A 197 15.69 -1.11 -1.51
CA GLU A 197 16.50 -1.94 -0.61
C GLU A 197 15.71 -3.16 -0.11
N ARG A 198 14.43 -2.98 0.21
CA ARG A 198 13.55 -4.07 0.61
C ARG A 198 13.29 -5.06 -0.54
N ILE A 199 13.09 -4.57 -1.75
CA ILE A 199 12.91 -5.42 -2.94
C ILE A 199 14.21 -6.18 -3.23
N ALA A 200 15.37 -5.51 -3.13
CA ALA A 200 16.69 -6.12 -3.26
C ALA A 200 16.88 -7.26 -2.24
N ALA A 201 16.59 -7.00 -0.96
CA ALA A 201 16.70 -7.98 0.13
C ALA A 201 15.74 -9.18 -0.01
N ALA A 202 14.69 -9.09 -0.82
CA ALA A 202 13.77 -10.19 -1.05
C ALA A 202 14.35 -11.31 -1.91
N GLY A 203 15.44 -11.06 -2.63
CA GLY A 203 16.02 -12.03 -3.54
C GLY A 203 15.03 -12.43 -4.63
N VAL A 204 15.24 -13.61 -5.20
CA VAL A 204 14.65 -14.00 -6.48
C VAL A 204 13.99 -15.37 -6.48
N ARG A 205 12.91 -15.51 -7.26
CA ARG A 205 12.32 -16.81 -7.59
C ARG A 205 12.90 -17.30 -8.91
N LEU A 206 13.32 -18.55 -8.95
CA LEU A 206 13.75 -19.18 -10.19
C LEU A 206 12.55 -19.43 -11.09
N ARG A 207 12.68 -19.06 -12.35
CA ARG A 207 11.79 -19.47 -13.43
C ARG A 207 12.43 -20.67 -14.12
N ARG A 208 11.64 -21.72 -14.34
CA ARG A 208 12.08 -22.90 -15.08
C ARG A 208 12.48 -22.51 -16.51
N VAL A 209 13.55 -23.13 -17.00
CA VAL A 209 14.04 -22.96 -18.37
C VAL A 209 14.04 -24.33 -19.05
N ASP A 210 13.14 -24.52 -20.01
CA ASP A 210 13.06 -25.79 -20.75
C ASP A 210 13.93 -25.80 -22.03
N ALA A 211 14.44 -24.63 -22.45
CA ALA A 211 15.23 -24.45 -23.67
C ALA A 211 16.73 -24.84 -23.52
N SER A 212 17.15 -25.36 -22.37
CA SER A 212 18.54 -25.77 -22.10
C SER A 212 18.57 -27.14 -21.45
N SER A 213 19.52 -27.99 -21.86
CA SER A 213 19.68 -29.34 -21.31
C SER A 213 20.37 -29.38 -19.94
N TRP A 214 20.97 -28.27 -19.50
CA TRP A 214 21.77 -28.23 -18.27
C TRP A 214 21.51 -26.99 -17.40
N ILE A 215 20.87 -25.94 -17.94
CA ILE A 215 20.34 -24.80 -17.16
C ILE A 215 18.85 -25.06 -16.96
N THR A 216 18.46 -25.38 -15.73
CA THR A 216 17.08 -25.77 -15.40
C THR A 216 16.25 -24.62 -14.84
N GLY A 217 16.91 -23.59 -14.30
CA GLY A 217 16.25 -22.45 -13.68
C GLY A 217 17.07 -21.18 -13.79
N ILE A 218 16.38 -20.05 -13.97
CA ILE A 218 17.00 -18.72 -14.00
C ILE A 218 16.10 -17.72 -13.26
N GLY A 219 16.70 -16.89 -12.41
CA GLY A 219 15.98 -15.84 -11.70
C GLY A 219 16.85 -14.59 -11.64
N TYR A 220 16.26 -13.43 -11.94
CA TYR A 220 16.94 -12.15 -11.81
C TYR A 220 16.25 -11.20 -10.83
N ASN A 221 17.05 -10.52 -10.01
CA ASN A 221 16.65 -9.44 -9.12
C ASN A 221 17.26 -8.14 -9.62
N GLU A 222 16.43 -7.31 -10.25
CA GLU A 222 16.86 -6.05 -10.84
C GLU A 222 17.35 -5.03 -9.82
N ALA A 223 16.82 -5.06 -8.59
CA ALA A 223 17.15 -4.07 -7.57
C ALA A 223 18.58 -4.23 -7.02
N ASP A 224 19.20 -5.40 -7.19
CA ASP A 224 20.55 -5.73 -6.67
C ASP A 224 21.46 -6.33 -7.76
N GLU A 225 21.02 -6.28 -9.03
CA GLU A 225 21.71 -6.87 -10.19
C GLU A 225 22.13 -8.33 -9.99
N GLN A 226 21.28 -9.08 -9.29
CA GLN A 226 21.56 -10.46 -8.89
C GLN A 226 20.87 -11.45 -9.83
N LEU A 227 21.68 -12.26 -10.50
CA LEU A 227 21.23 -13.43 -11.24
C LEU A 227 21.51 -14.69 -10.44
N VAL A 228 20.50 -15.54 -10.30
CA VAL A 228 20.65 -16.91 -9.80
C VAL A 228 20.35 -17.86 -10.94
N VAL A 229 21.28 -18.77 -11.20
CA VAL A 229 21.15 -19.81 -12.22
C VAL A 229 21.22 -21.17 -11.56
N GLU A 230 20.26 -22.03 -11.87
CA GLU A 230 20.26 -23.43 -11.48
C GLU A 230 20.79 -24.29 -12.62
N MET A 231 21.84 -25.06 -12.31
CA MET A 231 22.56 -25.88 -13.27
C MET A 231 22.84 -27.25 -12.66
N ASN A 232 22.35 -28.31 -13.29
CA ASN A 232 22.52 -29.69 -12.83
C ASN A 232 22.17 -29.89 -11.33
N GLY A 233 21.08 -29.27 -10.85
CA GLY A 233 20.62 -29.36 -9.46
C GLY A 233 21.43 -28.57 -8.44
N ARG A 234 22.33 -27.67 -8.89
CA ARG A 234 23.07 -26.72 -8.03
C ARG A 234 22.75 -25.28 -8.42
N THR A 235 22.73 -24.39 -7.45
CA THR A 235 22.47 -22.96 -7.67
C THR A 235 23.76 -22.14 -7.62
N TYR A 236 23.82 -21.13 -8.47
CA TYR A 236 24.98 -20.25 -8.60
C TYR A 236 24.51 -18.80 -8.74
N GLY A 237 25.15 -17.91 -8.00
CA GLY A 237 24.85 -16.49 -7.97
C GLY A 237 25.88 -15.69 -8.75
N TYR A 238 25.41 -14.75 -9.56
CA TYR A 238 26.24 -13.83 -10.34
C TYR A 238 25.71 -12.40 -10.24
N HIS A 239 26.62 -11.43 -10.22
CA HIS A 239 26.28 -10.04 -10.47
C HIS A 239 26.30 -9.78 -11.99
N VAL A 240 25.15 -9.44 -12.55
CA VAL A 240 25.01 -9.19 -14.00
C VAL A 240 24.06 -8.02 -14.23
N SER A 241 24.31 -7.24 -15.29
CA SER A 241 23.38 -6.18 -15.68
C SER A 241 22.04 -6.75 -16.16
N ARG A 242 21.00 -5.90 -16.13
CA ARG A 242 19.67 -6.24 -16.65
C ARG A 242 19.73 -6.65 -18.12
N GLU A 243 20.55 -5.96 -18.91
CA GLU A 243 20.75 -6.23 -20.34
C GLU A 243 21.33 -7.62 -20.56
N ALA A 244 22.40 -7.98 -19.83
CA ALA A 244 23.02 -9.31 -19.90
C ALA A 244 22.03 -10.43 -19.50
N TYR A 245 21.19 -10.18 -18.50
CA TYR A 245 20.11 -11.09 -18.14
C TYR A 245 19.08 -11.26 -19.27
N GLN A 246 18.60 -10.16 -19.85
CA GLN A 246 17.62 -10.19 -20.93
C GLN A 246 18.15 -10.92 -22.17
N GLU A 247 19.39 -10.60 -22.58
CA GLU A 247 20.09 -11.29 -23.67
C GLU A 247 20.22 -12.80 -23.40
N THR A 248 20.48 -13.19 -22.15
CA THR A 248 20.54 -14.61 -21.78
C THR A 248 19.18 -15.29 -21.84
N LEU A 249 18.12 -14.58 -21.46
CA LEU A 249 16.78 -15.10 -21.34
C LEU A 249 16.06 -15.27 -22.68
N GLU A 250 16.28 -14.31 -23.59
CA GLU A 250 15.62 -14.22 -24.89
C GLU A 250 16.40 -14.94 -26.00
N ALA A 251 17.66 -15.31 -25.72
CA ALA A 251 18.49 -16.03 -26.68
C ALA A 251 17.86 -17.39 -27.09
N PRO A 252 17.95 -17.75 -28.40
CA PRO A 252 17.53 -19.08 -28.88
C PRO A 252 18.25 -20.25 -28.19
N SER A 253 19.43 -19.99 -27.62
CA SER A 253 20.19 -20.95 -26.82
C SER A 253 20.68 -20.29 -25.55
N VAL A 254 19.96 -20.53 -24.44
CA VAL A 254 20.27 -19.99 -23.11
C VAL A 254 21.67 -20.40 -22.67
N GLY A 255 22.09 -21.65 -22.94
CA GLY A 255 23.43 -22.12 -22.59
C GLY A 255 24.55 -21.38 -23.33
N ARG A 256 24.36 -21.03 -24.61
CA ARG A 256 25.34 -20.23 -25.37
C ARG A 256 25.40 -18.81 -24.85
N ALA A 257 24.25 -18.20 -24.58
CA ALA A 257 24.18 -16.83 -24.08
C ALA A 257 24.74 -16.71 -22.65
N TYR A 258 24.47 -17.69 -21.78
CA TYR A 258 25.11 -17.78 -20.46
C TYR A 258 26.63 -17.79 -20.58
N ASN A 259 27.21 -18.57 -21.50
CA ASN A 259 28.66 -18.62 -21.69
C ASN A 259 29.24 -17.29 -22.20
N ALA A 260 28.44 -16.49 -22.93
CA ALA A 260 28.86 -15.20 -23.47
C ALA A 260 28.73 -14.05 -22.46
N PHE A 261 27.63 -14.01 -21.70
CA PHE A 261 27.26 -12.83 -20.89
C PHE A 261 27.38 -13.03 -19.38
N VAL A 262 27.23 -14.27 -18.89
CA VAL A 262 27.16 -14.58 -17.45
C VAL A 262 28.43 -15.26 -16.95
N LYS A 263 29.02 -16.17 -17.75
CA LYS A 263 30.22 -16.90 -17.35
C LYS A 263 31.39 -15.94 -17.17
N GLY A 264 32.04 -16.01 -16.00
CA GLY A 264 33.18 -15.15 -15.64
C GLY A 264 32.79 -13.89 -14.88
N GLN A 265 31.49 -13.58 -14.75
CA GLN A 265 31.02 -12.48 -13.92
C GLN A 265 31.26 -12.73 -12.43
N PRO A 266 31.34 -11.67 -11.59
CA PRO A 266 31.52 -11.80 -10.15
C PRO A 266 30.46 -12.71 -9.53
N ARG A 267 30.90 -13.65 -8.70
CA ARG A 267 30.05 -14.63 -8.04
C ARG A 267 29.78 -14.26 -6.60
N TYR A 268 28.64 -14.69 -6.09
CA TYR A 268 28.32 -14.64 -4.68
C TYR A 268 27.73 -15.98 -4.20
N GLU A 269 27.79 -16.19 -2.90
CA GLU A 269 27.20 -17.37 -2.26
C GLU A 269 25.68 -17.25 -2.24
N VAL A 270 25.00 -18.27 -2.77
CA VAL A 270 23.54 -18.31 -2.82
C VAL A 270 23.00 -19.05 -1.61
N ALA A 271 22.10 -18.42 -0.87
CA ALA A 271 21.26 -19.07 0.12
C ALA A 271 19.81 -19.12 -0.37
N GLN A 272 19.03 -20.08 0.14
CA GLN A 272 17.59 -20.16 -0.10
C GLN A 272 16.83 -19.90 1.19
N CYS A 273 15.82 -19.04 1.14
CA CYS A 273 14.94 -18.80 2.28
C CYS A 273 13.98 -19.98 2.47
N GLU A 274 13.97 -20.60 3.65
CA GLU A 274 13.07 -21.71 3.99
C GLU A 274 11.59 -21.31 3.95
N ARG A 275 11.27 -20.04 4.20
CA ARG A 275 9.88 -19.55 4.24
C ARG A 275 9.33 -19.16 2.87
N CYS A 276 10.06 -18.33 2.12
CA CYS A 276 9.56 -17.79 0.85
C CYS A 276 10.14 -18.46 -0.39
N THR A 277 11.03 -19.45 -0.18
CA THR A 277 11.74 -20.25 -1.19
C THR A 277 12.58 -19.46 -2.21
N ARG A 278 12.71 -18.15 -2.01
CA ARG A 278 13.54 -17.26 -2.82
C ARG A 278 15.03 -17.47 -2.53
N TYR A 279 15.83 -17.31 -3.56
CA TYR A 279 17.28 -17.32 -3.50
C TYR A 279 17.81 -15.91 -3.33
N TYR A 280 18.84 -15.73 -2.50
CA TYR A 280 19.43 -14.44 -2.20
C TYR A 280 20.94 -14.59 -1.96
N ASN A 281 21.66 -13.47 -1.99
CA ASN A 281 23.07 -13.44 -1.62
C ASN A 281 23.21 -13.67 -0.10
N ALA A 282 23.89 -14.75 0.30
CA ALA A 282 24.07 -15.16 1.68
C ALA A 282 24.80 -14.11 2.55
N SER A 283 25.55 -13.19 1.92
CA SER A 283 26.20 -12.08 2.62
C SER A 283 25.23 -10.96 3.02
N ASN A 284 24.03 -10.93 2.44
CA ASN A 284 23.02 -9.90 2.69
C ASN A 284 21.94 -10.39 3.66
N THR A 285 21.35 -9.47 4.43
CA THR A 285 20.19 -9.80 5.28
C THR A 285 18.95 -10.01 4.41
N HIS A 286 18.44 -11.24 4.36
CA HIS A 286 17.23 -11.55 3.63
C HIS A 286 15.97 -10.97 4.29
N ARG A 287 15.09 -10.39 3.47
CA ARG A 287 13.76 -9.98 3.88
C ARG A 287 12.72 -10.47 2.88
N CYS A 288 11.89 -11.44 3.26
CA CYS A 288 10.82 -11.96 2.42
C CYS A 288 10.02 -10.82 1.76
N ALA A 289 9.73 -10.97 0.46
CA ALA A 289 8.85 -10.05 -0.25
C ALA A 289 7.50 -9.92 0.47
N SER A 290 6.83 -8.76 0.31
CA SER A 290 5.46 -8.57 0.82
C SER A 290 4.58 -9.70 0.30
N GLN A 291 4.10 -10.54 1.21
CA GLN A 291 3.11 -11.59 0.94
C GLN A 291 1.89 -11.35 1.82
N HIS A 292 0.72 -11.62 1.25
CA HIS A 292 -0.56 -11.53 1.90
C HIS A 292 -1.20 -12.91 1.90
N ASP A 293 -1.91 -13.24 2.96
CA ASP A 293 -2.65 -14.50 3.00
C ASP A 293 -3.74 -14.50 1.94
N THR A 294 -4.11 -15.69 1.47
CA THR A 294 -5.21 -15.85 0.53
C THR A 294 -6.52 -15.33 1.14
N ALA A 295 -7.31 -14.65 0.31
CA ALA A 295 -8.64 -14.20 0.67
C ALA A 295 -9.48 -15.36 1.23
N ARG A 296 -10.37 -15.06 2.19
CA ARG A 296 -11.32 -16.08 2.65
C ARG A 296 -12.27 -16.42 1.49
N PRO A 297 -12.66 -17.69 1.34
CA PRO A 297 -13.62 -18.07 0.31
C PRO A 297 -14.91 -17.26 0.47
N LEU A 298 -15.45 -16.76 -0.64
CA LEU A 298 -16.75 -16.12 -0.65
C LEU A 298 -17.81 -17.20 -0.41
N THR A 299 -18.33 -17.28 0.80
CA THR A 299 -19.51 -18.08 1.08
C THR A 299 -20.70 -17.39 0.44
N HIS A 300 -21.09 -17.83 -0.75
CA HIS A 300 -22.38 -17.48 -1.32
C HIS A 300 -23.47 -18.06 -0.40
N ALA A 301 -24.24 -17.16 0.23
CA ALA A 301 -25.49 -17.49 0.89
C ALA A 301 -26.66 -17.13 -0.04
#